data_AF-A0A2W4L9P6-F1
#
_entry.id   AF-A0A2W4L9P6-F1
#
_cell.length_a   1.000
_cell.length_b   1.000
_cell.length_c   1.000
_cell.angle_alpha   90.00
_cell.angle_beta   90.00
_cell.angle_gamma   90.00
#
_symmetry.space_group_name_H-M   'P 1'
#
loop_
_entity.id
_entity.type
_entity.pdbx_description
1 polymer ?
#
loop_
_entity_poly.entity_id
_entity_poly.type
_entity_poly.pdbx_seq_one_letter_code
_entity_poly.pdbx_strand_id
1 'polypeptide(L)'
;YGYYTLPVLWGDRLVARFDSRFDRATGTFVILGLWLEDEALGADEAFAEALARGFARFVTFLGAGKLDAAAIREPLLRQRVQDSAYLY
;
A
#
# COMPACT_ATOMS: atom_id res chain seq x y z
N TYR A 1 -10.04 14.51 7.61
CA TYR A 1 -9.18 14.54 6.41
C TYR A 1 -9.48 13.25 5.66
N GLY A 2 -10.28 13.36 4.59
CA GLY A 2 -11.09 12.28 4.03
C GLY A 2 -10.31 11.27 3.19
N TYR A 3 -10.93 10.82 2.10
CA TYR A 3 -10.34 9.91 1.13
C TYR A 3 -9.25 10.61 0.33
N TYR A 4 -8.08 9.98 0.23
CA TYR A 4 -6.97 10.47 -0.58
C TYR A 4 -6.58 9.45 -1.63
N THR A 5 -6.54 9.89 -2.88
CA THR A 5 -5.85 9.19 -3.96
C THR A 5 -4.40 9.62 -3.97
N LEU A 6 -3.49 8.67 -3.73
CA LEU A 6 -2.06 8.90 -3.65
C LEU A 6 -1.32 8.22 -4.81
N PRO A 7 -0.34 8.90 -5.43
CA PRO A 7 0.50 8.30 -6.47
C PRO A 7 1.55 7.36 -5.85
N VAL A 8 1.84 6.25 -6.55
CA VAL A 8 2.96 5.36 -6.28
C VAL A 8 3.99 5.56 -7.37
N LEU A 9 5.18 6.02 -6.97
CA LEU A 9 6.32 6.20 -7.87
C LEU A 9 7.32 5.07 -7.69
N TRP A 10 7.89 4.60 -8.80
CA TRP A 10 9.02 3.67 -8.79
C TRP A 10 10.07 4.13 -9.79
N GLY A 11 11.21 4.59 -9.26
CA GLY A 11 12.15 5.40 -10.03
C GLY A 11 11.54 6.76 -10.36
N ASP A 12 11.53 7.12 -11.64
CA ASP A 12 10.95 8.33 -12.21
C ASP A 12 9.54 8.13 -12.79
N ARG A 13 8.98 6.93 -12.65
CA ARG A 13 7.69 6.56 -13.24
C ARG A 13 6.57 6.55 -12.21
N LEU A 14 5.40 7.07 -12.61
CA LEU A 14 4.14 6.75 -11.96
C LEU A 14 3.75 5.32 -12.35
N VAL A 15 3.59 4.46 -11.36
CA VAL A 15 3.34 3.02 -11.59
C VAL A 15 2.05 2.51 -10.96
N ALA A 16 1.50 3.23 -9.98
CA ALA A 16 0.18 2.94 -9.45
C ALA A 16 -0.44 4.18 -8.79
N ARG A 17 -1.72 4.07 -8.44
CA ARG A 17 -2.43 4.96 -7.52
C ARG A 17 -3.16 4.12 -6.49
N PHE A 18 -3.32 4.63 -5.28
CA PHE A 18 -4.15 3.98 -4.29
C PHE A 18 -5.02 4.98 -3.54
N ASP A 19 -6.22 4.53 -3.17
CA ASP A 19 -7.10 5.26 -2.29
C ASP A 19 -6.92 4.76 -0.87
N SER A 20 -6.92 5.69 0.09
CA SER A 20 -6.81 5.33 1.50
C SER A 20 -7.62 6.23 2.42
N ARG A 21 -7.84 5.72 3.64
CA ARG A 21 -8.31 6.49 4.80
C ARG A 21 -7.54 6.07 6.04
N PHE A 22 -7.39 6.98 7.00
CA PHE A 22 -6.85 6.67 8.31
C PHE A 22 -7.95 6.72 9.38
N ASP A 23 -8.25 5.57 9.97
CA ASP A 23 -9.22 5.43 11.05
C ASP A 23 -8.56 5.70 12.40
N ARG A 24 -8.78 6.92 12.92
CA ARG A 24 -8.14 7.38 14.17
C ARG A 24 -8.64 6.65 15.41
N ALA A 25 -9.87 6.15 15.39
CA ALA A 25 -10.44 5.46 16.56
C ALA A 25 -9.76 4.10 16.78
N THR A 26 -9.42 3.42 15.68
CA THR A 26 -8.78 2.10 15.72
C THR A 26 -7.26 2.14 15.47
N GLY A 27 -6.72 3.29 15.04
CA GLY A 27 -5.33 3.42 14.62
C GLY A 27 -5.02 2.64 13.33
N THR A 28 -6.02 2.43 12.47
CA THR A 28 -5.90 1.58 11.27
C THR A 28 -5.79 2.43 10.02
N PHE A 29 -4.73 2.22 9.25
CA PHE A 29 -4.61 2.74 7.89
C PHE A 29 -5.23 1.73 6.92
N VAL A 30 -6.25 2.17 6.17
CA VAL A 30 -7.07 1.30 5.30
C VAL A 30 -6.83 1.68 3.86
N ILE A 31 -6.42 0.71 3.05
CA ILE A 31 -6.38 0.80 1.59
C ILE A 31 -7.77 0.45 1.06
N LEU A 32 -8.30 1.32 0.20
CA LEU A 32 -9.65 1.22 -0.34
C LEU A 32 -9.65 0.77 -1.81
N GLY A 33 -8.52 0.96 -2.49
CA GLY A 33 -8.26 0.48 -3.83
C GLY A 33 -6.80 0.71 -4.20
N LEU A 34 -6.28 -0.13 -5.08
CA LEU A 34 -4.99 0.00 -5.74
C LEU A 34 -5.23 -0.19 -7.25
N TRP A 35 -4.68 0.71 -8.05
CA TRP A 35 -4.75 0.65 -9.51
C TRP A 35 -3.33 0.77 -10.06
N LEU A 36 -2.88 -0.24 -10.78
CA LEU A 36 -1.59 -0.25 -11.44
C LEU A 36 -1.71 0.46 -12.80
N GLU A 37 -0.67 1.20 -13.20
CA GLU A 37 -0.58 1.72 -14.57
C GLU A 37 -0.22 0.61 -15.57
N ASP A 38 0.36 -0.49 -15.09
CA ASP A 38 0.67 -1.71 -15.84
C ASP A 38 0.32 -2.93 -14.99
N GLU A 39 -0.62 -3.75 -15.46
CA GLU A 39 -1.10 -4.94 -14.74
C GLU A 39 0.00 -5.98 -14.54
N ALA A 40 1.05 -6.00 -15.37
CA ALA A 40 2.17 -6.94 -15.23
C ALA A 40 2.92 -6.75 -13.90
N LEU A 41 2.89 -5.54 -13.32
CA LEU A 41 3.49 -5.25 -12.01
C LEU A 41 2.80 -6.02 -10.87
N GLY A 42 1.56 -6.49 -11.07
CA GLY A 42 0.85 -7.30 -10.08
C GLY A 42 1.52 -8.64 -9.77
N ALA A 43 2.40 -9.11 -10.66
CA ALA A 43 3.18 -10.35 -10.51
C ALA A 43 4.70 -10.11 -10.40
N ASP A 44 5.15 -8.86 -10.32
CA ASP A 44 6.57 -8.51 -10.22
C ASP A 44 7.03 -8.53 -8.75
N GLU A 45 7.94 -9.46 -8.43
CA GLU A 45 8.50 -9.63 -7.08
C GLU A 45 9.28 -8.42 -6.58
N ALA A 46 10.06 -7.76 -7.45
CA ALA A 46 10.87 -6.61 -7.07
C ALA A 46 9.98 -5.40 -6.75
N PHE A 47 8.91 -5.22 -7.53
CA PHE A 47 7.90 -4.22 -7.26
C PHE A 47 7.13 -4.54 -5.97
N ALA A 48 6.68 -5.79 -5.77
CA ALA A 48 5.96 -6.21 -4.57
C ALA A 48 6.76 -5.90 -3.29
N GLU A 49 8.06 -6.21 -3.31
CA GLU A 49 9.00 -5.91 -2.23
C GLU A 49 9.16 -4.40 -1.99
N ALA A 50 9.32 -3.62 -3.06
CA ALA A 50 9.45 -2.17 -2.95
C ALA A 50 8.16 -1.52 -2.43
N LEU A 51 7.01 -1.97 -2.91
CA LEU A 51 5.68 -1.50 -2.51
C LEU A 51 5.42 -1.78 -1.03
N ALA A 52 5.69 -3.01 -0.58
CA ALA A 52 5.57 -3.40 0.83
C ALA A 52 6.42 -2.51 1.75
N ARG A 53 7.70 -2.31 1.41
CA ARG A 53 8.57 -1.40 2.16
C ARG A 53 8.05 0.05 2.15
N GLY A 54 7.47 0.49 1.03
CA GLY A 54 6.86 1.81 0.89
C GLY A 54 5.68 2.00 1.85
N PHE A 55 4.75 1.05 1.88
CA PHE A 55 3.62 1.07 2.80
C PHE A 55 4.05 0.96 4.26
N ALA A 56 5.01 0.12 4.59
CA ALA A 56 5.54 0.04 5.96
C ALA A 56 6.03 1.41 6.46
N ARG A 57 6.87 2.10 5.66
CA ARG A 57 7.33 3.47 6.01
C ARG A 57 6.18 4.47 6.10
N PHE A 58 5.17 4.36 5.21
CA PHE A 58 4.04 5.27 5.21
C PHE A 58 3.12 5.08 6.43
N VAL A 59 2.88 3.82 6.83
CA VAL A 59 2.15 3.45 8.04
C VAL A 59 2.87 4.01 9.28
N THR A 60 4.19 3.84 9.38
CA THR A 60 5.01 4.44 10.45
C THR A 60 4.91 5.96 10.46
N PHE A 61 5.02 6.60 9.29
CA PHE A 61 4.90 8.07 9.15
C PHE A 61 3.54 8.60 9.63
N LEU A 62 2.46 7.87 9.35
CA LEU A 62 1.11 8.23 9.80
C LEU A 62 0.87 7.91 11.29
N GLY A 63 1.78 7.19 11.96
CA GLY A 63 1.58 6.69 13.32
C GLY A 63 0.46 5.65 13.43
N ALA A 64 0.20 4.92 12.35
CA ALA A 64 -0.81 3.87 12.31
C ALA A 64 -0.25 2.58 12.95
N GLY A 65 -1.04 1.93 13.79
CA GLY A 65 -0.66 0.66 14.42
C GLY A 65 -1.12 -0.58 13.65
N LYS A 66 -1.93 -0.40 12.61
CA LYS A 66 -2.49 -1.47 11.77
C LYS A 66 -2.62 -1.01 10.32
N LEU A 67 -2.50 -1.97 9.40
CA LEU A 67 -2.73 -1.81 7.97
C LEU A 67 -3.82 -2.79 7.52
N ASP A 68 -4.86 -2.29 6.86
CA ASP A 68 -5.83 -3.10 6.13
C ASP A 68 -5.57 -2.95 4.62
N ALA A 69 -5.10 -4.04 4.02
CA ALA A 69 -4.76 -4.13 2.60
C ALA A 69 -5.74 -5.00 1.79
N ALA A 70 -6.92 -5.31 2.32
CA ALA A 70 -7.88 -6.23 1.69
C ALA A 70 -8.31 -5.79 0.27
N ALA A 71 -8.24 -4.49 -0.03
CA ALA A 71 -8.62 -3.94 -1.32
C ALA A 71 -7.58 -4.16 -2.45
N ILE A 72 -6.34 -4.54 -2.14
CA ILE A 72 -5.32 -4.87 -3.15
C ILE A 72 -5.71 -6.17 -3.82
N ARG A 73 -5.96 -6.20 -5.14
CA ARG A 73 -6.52 -7.40 -5.81
C ARG A 73 -5.45 -8.40 -6.22
N GLU A 74 -4.22 -7.92 -6.41
CA GLU A 74 -3.08 -8.68 -6.85
C GLU A 74 -2.54 -9.53 -5.68
N PRO A 75 -2.63 -10.87 -5.74
CA PRO A 75 -2.32 -11.71 -4.58
C PRO A 75 -0.90 -11.53 -4.03
N LEU A 76 0.09 -11.43 -4.92
CA LEU A 76 1.49 -11.23 -4.55
C LEU A 76 1.67 -9.89 -3.82
N LEU A 77 1.10 -8.81 -4.36
CA LEU A 77 1.21 -7.47 -3.74
C LEU A 77 0.54 -7.44 -2.38
N ARG A 78 -0.68 -7.99 -2.27
CA ARG A 78 -1.42 -8.06 -1.00
C ARG A 78 -0.61 -8.81 0.06
N GLN A 79 -0.12 -10.00 -0.28
CA GLN A 79 0.67 -10.82 0.62
C GLN A 79 1.90 -10.06 1.13
N ARG A 80 2.69 -9.48 0.21
CA ARG A 80 3.92 -8.77 0.59
C ARG A 80 3.66 -7.56 1.49
N VAL A 81 2.62 -6.80 1.19
CA VAL A 81 2.20 -5.64 1.98
C VAL A 81 1.75 -6.09 3.38
N GLN A 82 0.99 -7.17 3.49
CA GLN A 82 0.55 -7.72 4.79
C GLN A 82 1.73 -8.22 5.62
N ASP A 83 2.66 -8.97 5.03
CA ASP A 83 3.84 -9.50 5.74
C ASP A 83 4.71 -8.37 6.30
N SER A 84 4.86 -7.27 5.57
CA SER A 84 5.66 -6.12 5.99
C SER A 84 5.06 -5.32 7.16
N ALA A 85 3.74 -5.38 7.35
CA ALA A 85 3.04 -4.66 8.41
C ALA A 85 3.28 -5.26 9.81
N TYR A 86 3.84 -6.47 9.89
CA TYR A 86 4.17 -7.14 11.15
C TYR A 86 5.64 -7.01 11.58
N LEU A 87 6.47 -6.34 10.78
CA LEU A 87 7.92 -6.28 11.00
C LEU A 87 8.39 -5.02 11.74
N TYR A 88 7.52 -4.07 12.09
CA TYR A 88 7.87 -2.81 12.77
C TYR A 88 6.83 -2.38 13.78
#